data_AF-T1GT95-F1
#
_entry.id   AF-T1GT95-F1
#
_cell.length_a   1.000
_cell.length_b   1.000
_cell.length_c   1.000
_cell.angle_alpha   90.00
_cell.angle_beta   90.00
_cell.angle_gamma   90.00
#
_symmetry.space_group_name_H-M   'P 1'
#
loop_
_entity.id
_entity.type
_entity.pdbx_description
1 polymer ?
#
loop_
_entity_poly.entity_id
_entity_poly.type
_entity_poly.pdbx_seq_one_letter_code
_entity_poly.pdbx_strand_id
1 'polypeptide(L)'
;MTSFLLYVFLINFNKYQLVMKFLVFLVSSLVIVRAVKFSPLPEPNPFKLSWKVQGRITNGDEATRFQFKYQVGLRLYADKGTFWCGGTIISERWIVTAAHCTYK
;
A
#
# COMPACT_ATOMS: atom_id res chain seq x y z
N MET A 1 4.39 -0.86 5.57
CA MET A 1 5.13 -0.19 6.66
C MET A 1 4.22 0.19 7.84
N THR A 2 2.95 0.52 7.64
CA THR A 2 1.97 0.78 8.72
C THR A 2 1.70 -0.42 9.63
N SER A 3 1.83 -1.65 9.14
CA SER A 3 1.56 -2.87 9.94
C SER A 3 2.66 -3.22 10.96
N PHE A 4 3.91 -2.85 10.70
CA PHE A 4 5.04 -3.21 11.59
C PHE A 4 5.08 -2.34 12.86
N LEU A 5 4.68 -1.06 12.75
CA LEU A 5 4.59 -0.14 13.89
C LEU A 5 3.44 -0.50 14.84
N LEU A 6 2.33 -1.02 14.30
CA LEU A 6 1.22 -1.56 15.09
C LEU A 6 1.65 -2.77 15.93
N TYR A 7 2.53 -3.63 15.40
CA TYR A 7 2.96 -4.86 16.07
C TYR A 7 3.87 -4.58 17.28
N VAL A 8 4.80 -3.63 17.18
CA VAL A 8 5.72 -3.27 18.29
C VAL A 8 4.98 -2.60 19.45
N PHE A 9 3.95 -1.79 19.17
CA PHE A 9 3.14 -1.14 20.20
C PHE A 9 2.29 -2.10 21.03
N LEU A 10 2.04 -3.31 20.52
CA LEU A 10 1.26 -4.36 21.19
C LEU A 10 2.10 -5.23 22.12
N ILE A 11 3.44 -5.14 22.15
CA ILE A 11 4.26 -6.12 22.91
C ILE A 11 4.59 -5.64 24.34
N ASN A 12 4.36 -4.38 24.70
CA ASN A 12 4.71 -3.86 26.04
C ASN A 12 3.48 -3.67 26.95
N PHE A 13 3.05 -4.76 27.60
CA PHE A 13 1.88 -4.78 28.49
C PHE A 13 2.27 -4.68 29.97
N ASN A 14 2.34 -3.45 30.47
CA ASN A 14 2.17 -3.16 31.89
C ASN A 14 0.67 -2.93 32.17
N LYS A 15 0.11 -3.38 33.29
CA LYS A 15 -1.36 -3.38 33.56
C LYS A 15 -2.03 -2.00 33.38
N TYR A 16 -1.27 -0.93 33.61
CA TYR A 16 -1.69 0.46 33.46
C TYR A 16 -1.67 0.98 32.00
N GLN A 17 -0.90 0.35 31.11
CA GLN A 17 -0.79 0.74 29.69
C GLN A 17 -2.06 0.38 28.89
N LEU A 18 -2.74 -0.71 29.24
CA LEU A 18 -3.98 -1.12 28.57
C LEU A 18 -5.11 -0.11 28.86
N VAL A 19 -5.26 0.29 30.13
CA VAL A 19 -6.25 1.28 30.57
C VAL A 19 -5.97 2.65 29.95
N MET A 20 -4.70 3.07 29.91
CA MET A 20 -4.30 4.33 29.30
C MET A 20 -4.56 4.36 27.78
N LYS A 21 -4.33 3.24 27.07
CA LYS A 21 -4.65 3.12 25.63
C LYS A 21 -6.16 3.28 25.37
N PHE A 22 -7.02 2.61 26.13
CA PHE A 22 -8.47 2.74 25.97
C PHE A 22 -8.97 4.17 26.20
N LEU A 23 -8.46 4.85 27.23
CA LEU A 23 -8.81 6.24 27.50
C LEU A 23 -8.37 7.17 26.35
N VAL A 24 -7.17 6.97 25.80
CA VAL A 24 -6.66 7.76 24.66
C VAL A 24 -7.51 7.54 23.40
N PHE A 25 -7.94 6.31 23.11
CA PHE A 25 -8.83 6.01 21.96
C PHE A 25 -10.24 6.58 22.14
N LEU A 26 -10.79 6.56 23.36
CA LEU A 26 -12.11 7.14 23.63
C LEU A 26 -12.08 8.68 23.56
N VAL A 27 -11.04 9.32 24.09
CA VAL A 27 -10.90 10.77 24.00
C VAL A 27 -10.65 11.22 22.56
N SER A 28 -9.84 10.49 21.76
CA SER A 28 -9.58 10.86 20.37
C SER A 28 -10.82 10.70 19.47
N SER A 29 -11.61 9.64 19.65
CA SER A 29 -12.85 9.46 18.89
C SER A 29 -13.88 10.54 19.21
N LEU A 30 -14.01 10.95 20.48
CA LEU A 30 -14.87 12.08 20.88
C LEU A 30 -14.41 13.42 20.27
N VAL A 31 -13.11 13.65 20.14
CA VAL A 31 -12.56 14.85 19.48
C VAL A 31 -12.84 14.82 17.97
N ILE A 32 -12.67 13.67 17.30
CA ILE A 32 -12.92 13.52 15.87
C ILE A 32 -14.40 13.77 15.54
N VAL A 33 -15.33 13.24 16.34
CA VAL A 33 -16.78 13.42 16.09
C VAL A 33 -17.20 14.89 16.14
N ARG A 34 -16.55 15.73 16.97
CA ARG A 34 -16.88 17.16 17.07
C ARG A 34 -16.20 18.04 16.03
N ALA A 35 -15.05 17.62 15.50
CA ALA A 35 -14.28 18.41 14.54
C ALA A 35 -14.71 18.19 13.08
N VAL A 36 -15.40 17.09 12.76
CA VAL A 36 -15.83 16.78 11.39
C VAL A 36 -17.08 17.59 11.04
N LYS A 37 -16.90 18.69 10.32
CA LYS A 37 -17.97 19.36 9.57
C LYS A 37 -18.26 18.54 8.31
N PHE A 38 -19.35 17.79 8.30
CA PHE A 38 -19.81 17.06 7.11
C PHE A 38 -20.49 18.05 6.15
N SER A 39 -19.74 18.59 5.20
CA SER A 39 -20.33 19.26 4.04
C SER A 39 -20.81 18.19 3.04
N PRO A 40 -22.06 18.26 2.53
CA PRO A 40 -22.51 17.39 1.45
C PRO A 40 -21.54 17.47 0.28
N LEU A 41 -21.10 16.31 -0.21
CA LEU A 41 -20.29 16.26 -1.42
C LEU A 41 -21.12 16.78 -2.60
N PRO A 42 -20.53 17.57 -3.52
CA PRO A 42 -21.22 17.94 -4.76
C PRO A 42 -21.61 16.66 -5.50
N GLU A 43 -22.85 16.59 -6.02
CA GLU A 43 -23.27 15.44 -6.82
C GLU A 43 -22.30 15.26 -8.00
N PRO A 44 -21.80 14.03 -8.22
CA PRO A 44 -20.96 13.77 -9.38
C PRO A 44 -21.79 14.09 -10.63
N ASN A 45 -21.23 14.89 -11.54
CA ASN A 45 -21.81 14.99 -12.86
C ASN A 45 -21.94 13.57 -13.43
N PRO A 46 -23.02 13.22 -14.15
CA PRO A 46 -23.09 11.95 -14.85
C PRO A 46 -22.12 12.03 -16.03
N PHE A 47 -20.82 11.94 -15.75
CA PHE A 47 -19.79 11.76 -16.73
C PHE A 47 -20.10 10.43 -17.42
N LYS A 48 -20.50 10.50 -18.70
CA LYS A 48 -20.64 9.33 -19.58
C LYS A 48 -19.30 8.60 -19.59
N LEU A 49 -19.18 7.57 -18.78
CA LEU A 49 -18.04 6.67 -18.77
C LEU A 49 -18.11 5.76 -19.99
N SER A 50 -17.74 6.29 -21.16
CA SER A 50 -17.09 5.42 -22.14
C SER A 50 -15.69 5.15 -21.59
N TRP A 51 -15.53 4.04 -20.86
CA TRP A 51 -14.22 3.55 -20.46
C TRP A 51 -13.46 3.04 -21.70
N LYS A 52 -13.07 3.94 -22.60
CA LYS A 52 -11.86 3.71 -23.39
C LYS A 52 -10.74 3.81 -22.38
N VAL A 53 -10.35 2.70 -21.77
CA VAL A 53 -9.22 2.66 -20.83
C VAL A 53 -7.97 3.10 -21.62
N GLN A 54 -7.65 4.39 -21.60
CA GLN A 54 -6.38 4.90 -22.10
C GLN A 54 -5.27 4.56 -21.09
N GLY A 55 -5.03 3.26 -20.88
CA GLY A 55 -3.92 2.75 -20.08
C GLY A 55 -3.99 3.05 -18.58
N ARG A 56 -3.41 2.18 -17.77
CA ARG A 56 -3.30 2.30 -16.31
C ARG A 56 -2.26 3.34 -15.86
N ILE A 57 -1.71 4.13 -16.78
CA ILE A 57 -0.60 5.06 -16.55
C ILE A 57 -1.14 6.48 -16.69
N THR A 58 -1.30 7.17 -15.57
CA THR A 58 -1.67 8.60 -15.54
C THR A 58 -0.41 9.43 -15.34
N ASN A 59 -0.19 10.43 -16.19
CA ASN A 59 0.89 11.43 -16.06
C ASN A 59 2.31 10.85 -15.92
N GLY A 60 2.58 9.67 -16.50
CA GLY A 60 3.91 9.07 -16.54
C GLY A 60 4.52 9.15 -17.93
N ASP A 61 5.84 9.24 -18.01
CA ASP A 61 6.58 9.18 -19.26
C ASP A 61 7.08 7.75 -19.52
N GLU A 62 7.11 7.37 -20.80
CA GLU A 62 7.70 6.10 -21.20
C GLU A 62 9.20 6.09 -20.88
N ALA A 63 9.65 5.07 -20.16
CA ALA A 63 11.04 4.93 -19.81
C ALA A 63 11.87 4.62 -21.07
N THR A 64 12.95 5.37 -21.27
CA THR A 64 13.89 5.08 -22.36
C THR A 64 14.66 3.79 -22.08
N ARG A 65 15.21 3.18 -23.14
CA ARG A 65 15.97 1.93 -23.01
C ARG A 65 17.14 2.13 -22.04
N PHE A 66 17.25 1.23 -21.07
CA PHE A 66 18.28 1.25 -20.02
C PHE A 66 18.23 2.45 -19.06
N GLN A 67 17.12 3.19 -18.99
CA GLN A 67 16.95 4.26 -17.99
C GLN A 67 17.05 3.71 -16.55
N PHE A 68 16.47 2.54 -16.31
CA PHE A 68 16.47 1.86 -15.01
C PHE A 68 17.17 0.50 -15.12
N LYS A 69 18.50 0.50 -15.23
CA LYS A 69 19.31 -0.70 -15.51
C LYS A 69 19.17 -1.82 -14.46
N TYR A 70 18.78 -1.46 -13.23
CA TYR A 70 18.56 -2.40 -12.14
C TYR A 70 17.17 -3.03 -12.14
N GLN A 71 16.22 -2.51 -12.95
CA GLN A 71 14.84 -2.99 -12.98
C GLN A 71 14.75 -4.34 -13.70
N VAL A 72 14.09 -5.31 -13.07
CA VAL A 72 13.85 -6.64 -13.66
C VAL A 72 12.39 -7.05 -13.55
N GLY A 73 11.93 -7.82 -14.55
CA GLY A 73 10.66 -8.53 -14.52
C GLY A 73 10.89 -10.00 -14.13
N LEU A 74 10.23 -10.44 -13.07
CA LEU A 74 10.29 -11.82 -12.58
C LEU A 74 9.07 -12.59 -13.07
N ARG A 75 9.30 -13.63 -13.88
CA ARG A 75 8.27 -14.60 -14.27
C ARG A 75 8.31 -15.79 -13.32
N LEU A 76 7.30 -15.90 -12.47
CA LEU A 76 7.24 -16.89 -11.39
C LEU A 76 6.17 -17.93 -11.68
N TYR A 77 6.43 -19.16 -11.23
CA TYR A 77 5.54 -20.31 -11.39
C TYR A 77 4.92 -20.66 -10.03
N ALA A 78 3.60 -20.81 -9.99
CA ALA A 78 2.86 -21.31 -8.84
C ALA A 78 1.84 -22.36 -9.28
N ASP A 79 1.21 -23.03 -8.32
CA ASP A 79 0.24 -24.11 -8.57
C ASP A 79 -0.91 -23.71 -9.50
N LYS A 80 -1.28 -22.42 -9.49
CA LYS A 80 -2.35 -21.85 -10.33
C LYS A 80 -1.86 -21.22 -11.64
N GLY A 81 -0.60 -21.45 -12.01
CA GLY A 81 0.01 -20.97 -13.26
C GLY A 81 1.13 -19.94 -13.06
N THR A 82 1.43 -19.18 -14.12
CA THR A 82 2.52 -18.19 -14.10
C THR A 82 2.02 -16.79 -13.80
N PHE A 83 2.78 -16.03 -13.01
CA PHE A 83 2.51 -14.61 -12.75
C PHE A 83 3.79 -13.78 -12.83
N TRP A 84 3.62 -12.46 -12.85
CA TRP A 84 4.70 -11.49 -12.96
C TRP A 84 4.84 -10.65 -11.71
N CYS A 85 6.08 -10.42 -11.30
CA CYS A 85 6.46 -9.46 -10.28
C CYS A 85 7.61 -8.58 -10.77
N GLY A 86 7.84 -7.46 -10.09
CA GLY A 86 9.04 -6.64 -10.27
C GLY A 86 10.18 -7.07 -9.34
N GLY A 87 11.38 -6.60 -9.62
CA GLY A 87 12.53 -6.72 -8.73
C GLY A 87 13.64 -5.72 -9.07
N THR A 88 14.66 -5.69 -8.21
CA THR A 88 15.84 -4.81 -8.35
C THR A 88 17.13 -5.60 -8.18
N ILE A 89 18.05 -5.48 -9.15
CA ILE A 89 19.40 -6.05 -9.06
C ILE A 89 20.19 -5.28 -7.98
N ILE A 90 20.71 -6.00 -6.98
CA ILE A 90 21.54 -5.42 -5.91
C ILE A 90 22.99 -5.91 -5.95
N SER A 91 23.26 -6.99 -6.67
CA SER A 91 24.62 -7.50 -6.94
C SER A 91 24.61 -8.45 -8.14
N GLU A 92 25.77 -8.97 -8.52
CA GLU A 92 25.93 -9.94 -9.61
C GLU A 92 25.06 -11.20 -9.48
N ARG A 93 24.66 -11.56 -8.25
CA ARG A 93 23.91 -12.80 -7.97
C ARG A 93 22.63 -12.60 -7.19
N TRP A 94 22.25 -11.37 -6.85
CA TRP A 94 21.13 -11.09 -5.96
C TRP A 94 20.15 -10.08 -6.54
N ILE A 95 18.86 -10.44 -6.48
CA ILE A 95 17.72 -9.59 -6.80
C ILE A 95 16.86 -9.46 -5.54
N VAL A 96 16.43 -8.24 -5.23
CA VAL A 96 15.42 -7.98 -4.19
C VAL A 96 14.03 -7.90 -4.83
N THR A 97 13.05 -8.55 -4.19
CA THR A 97 11.64 -8.51 -4.58
C THR A 97 10.74 -8.58 -3.33
N ALA A 98 9.43 -8.46 -3.50
CA ALA A 98 8.48 -8.57 -2.40
C ALA A 98 8.28 -10.03 -1.96
N ALA A 99 8.17 -10.28 -0.66
CA ALA A 99 7.97 -11.64 -0.14
C ALA A 99 6.72 -12.34 -0.70
N HIS A 100 5.63 -11.59 -0.92
CA HIS A 100 4.38 -12.14 -1.49
C HIS A 100 4.53 -12.59 -2.95
N CYS A 101 5.62 -12.23 -3.62
CA CYS A 101 5.93 -12.75 -4.96
C CYS A 101 6.44 -14.19 -4.88
N THR A 102 7.08 -14.61 -3.79
CA THR A 102 7.70 -15.94 -3.67
C THR A 102 7.01 -16.86 -2.68
N TYR A 103 6.27 -16.30 -1.71
CA TYR A 103 5.57 -17.07 -0.70
C TYR A 103 4.12 -16.57 -0.61
N LYS A 104 3.18 -17.43 -1.00
CA LYS A 104 1.77 -17.08 -1.17
C LYS A 104 0.89 -17.90 -0.23
#